data_AF-A0A7S2T0J2-F1
#
_entry.id   AF-A0A7S2T0J2-F1
#
_cell.length_a   1.000
_cell.length_b   1.000
_cell.length_c   1.000
_cell.angle_alpha   90.00
_cell.angle_beta   90.00
_cell.angle_gamma   90.00
#
_symmetry.space_group_name_H-M   'P 1'
#
loop_
_entity.id
_entity.type
_entity.pdbx_description
1 polymer ?
#
loop_
_entity_poly.entity_id
_entity_poly.type
_entity_poly.pdbx_seq_one_letter_code
_entity_poly.pdbx_strand_id
1 'polypeptide(L)'
;DLMQKHAESIAGSTKQASSLAEDVSRRVRELDASQSRVSEAMRRLDCVVDAERAVEELKEALSEGEYDKAAERIQTFTQLYFAVGVKSGSAASTAGAQAESQGDQTPNGGLEGQRQGRSNKGSILSEGDESSSHVLRESAKVVKECAKNLREVVLEKFEKAAKERDHDQVKRFASILGPIGLVESGLQAFTKYLIGLISSRATSEYDNLLAEISIPKNLESERKADFNAALTGLYRDIAEAIEANTQLITEAYGQEGFVDVVLSLHQEAETRAVQILRKFVEYMQLA
;
A
#
# COMPACT_ATOMS: atom_id res chain seq x y z
N ASP A 1 70.91 -37.53 -19.75
CA ASP A 1 69.99 -37.96 -20.84
C ASP A 1 68.66 -38.52 -20.37
N LEU A 2 68.62 -39.57 -19.53
CA LEU A 2 67.34 -40.17 -19.11
C LEU A 2 66.45 -39.19 -18.32
N MET A 3 67.00 -38.47 -17.34
CA MET A 3 66.25 -37.46 -16.59
C MET A 3 65.77 -36.29 -17.45
N GLN A 4 66.54 -35.91 -18.49
CA GLN A 4 66.15 -34.84 -19.40
C GLN A 4 64.98 -35.27 -20.29
N LYS A 5 64.99 -36.50 -20.80
CA LYS A 5 63.84 -37.10 -21.49
C LYS A 5 62.60 -37.20 -20.60
N HIS A 6 62.76 -37.57 -19.32
CA HIS A 6 61.64 -37.59 -18.38
C HIS A 6 61.09 -36.19 -18.08
N ALA A 7 61.96 -35.19 -17.91
CA ALA A 7 61.56 -33.80 -17.71
C ALA A 7 60.81 -33.23 -18.92
N GLU A 8 61.29 -33.52 -20.14
CA GLU A 8 60.61 -33.13 -21.39
C GLU A 8 59.25 -33.82 -21.55
N SER A 9 59.15 -35.10 -21.19
CA SER A 9 57.88 -35.83 -21.22
C SER A 9 56.86 -35.29 -20.21
N ILE A 10 57.28 -34.96 -18.99
CA ILE A 10 56.42 -34.34 -17.96
C ILE A 10 56.02 -32.92 -18.37
N ALA A 11 56.93 -32.13 -18.94
CA ALA A 11 56.61 -30.80 -19.45
C ALA A 11 55.58 -30.88 -20.59
N GLY A 12 55.72 -31.86 -21.49
CA GLY A 12 54.77 -32.12 -22.56
C GLY A 12 53.39 -32.52 -22.03
N SER A 13 53.31 -33.45 -21.09
CA SER A 13 52.03 -33.89 -20.51
C SER A 13 51.38 -32.81 -19.66
N THR A 14 52.16 -32.02 -18.92
CA THR A 14 51.66 -30.87 -18.15
C THR A 14 51.08 -29.79 -19.07
N LYS A 15 51.75 -29.51 -20.20
CA LYS A 15 51.24 -28.56 -21.20
C LYS A 15 49.94 -29.03 -21.85
N GLN A 16 49.85 -30.33 -22.16
CA GLN A 16 48.62 -30.94 -22.68
C GLN A 16 47.48 -30.91 -21.66
N ALA A 17 47.77 -31.22 -20.38
CA ALA A 17 46.80 -31.14 -19.30
C ALA A 17 46.31 -29.70 -19.06
N SER A 18 47.22 -28.72 -19.12
CA SER A 18 46.87 -27.30 -18.99
C SER A 18 45.95 -26.83 -20.12
N SER A 19 46.29 -27.17 -21.37
CA SER A 19 45.45 -26.82 -22.53
C SER A 19 44.06 -27.46 -22.45
N LEU A 20 43.97 -28.72 -22.01
CA LEU A 20 42.69 -29.39 -21.82
C LEU A 20 41.86 -28.74 -20.71
N ALA A 21 42.50 -28.37 -19.59
CA ALA A 21 41.84 -27.69 -18.48
C ALA A 21 41.33 -26.30 -18.88
N GLU A 22 42.08 -25.56 -19.69
CA GLU A 22 41.64 -24.27 -20.26
C GLU A 22 40.42 -24.44 -21.18
N ASP A 23 40.43 -25.44 -22.07
CA ASP A 23 39.32 -25.73 -22.96
C ASP A 23 38.05 -26.16 -22.21
N VAL A 24 38.19 -27.01 -21.19
CA VAL A 24 37.08 -27.40 -20.30
C VAL A 24 36.54 -26.18 -19.56
N SER A 25 37.42 -25.33 -19.01
CA SER A 25 37.02 -24.12 -18.28
C SER A 25 36.32 -23.09 -19.17
N ARG A 26 36.67 -23.02 -20.46
CA ARG A 26 35.97 -22.17 -21.43
C ARG A 26 34.56 -22.71 -21.71
N ARG A 27 34.43 -24.01 -21.99
CA ARG A 27 33.14 -24.66 -22.25
C ARG A 27 32.18 -24.56 -21.05
N VAL A 28 32.68 -24.70 -19.83
CA VAL A 28 31.85 -24.54 -18.63
C VAL A 28 31.33 -23.11 -18.52
N ARG A 29 32.16 -22.08 -18.77
CA ARG A 29 31.71 -20.68 -18.76
C ARG A 29 30.67 -20.38 -19.84
N GLU A 30 30.86 -20.90 -21.05
CA GLU A 30 29.87 -20.78 -22.13
C GLU A 30 28.55 -21.47 -21.78
N LEU A 31 28.63 -22.66 -21.19
CA LEU A 31 27.46 -23.41 -20.72
C LEU A 31 26.75 -22.64 -19.60
N ASP A 32 27.46 -22.13 -18.59
CA ASP A 32 26.89 -21.36 -17.49
C ASP A 32 26.20 -20.08 -18.00
N ALA A 33 26.79 -19.40 -18.98
CA ALA A 33 26.16 -18.25 -19.62
C ALA A 33 24.87 -18.64 -20.34
N SER A 34 24.86 -19.78 -21.05
CA SER A 34 23.64 -20.28 -21.69
C SER A 34 22.59 -20.74 -20.67
N GLN A 35 23.00 -21.43 -19.60
CA GLN A 35 22.12 -21.89 -18.52
C GLN A 35 21.49 -20.71 -17.80
N SER A 36 22.28 -19.68 -17.46
CA SER A 36 21.77 -18.45 -16.85
C SER A 36 20.71 -17.78 -17.73
N ARG A 37 20.92 -17.72 -19.04
CA ARG A 37 19.93 -17.18 -19.99
C ARG A 37 18.65 -18.02 -20.04
N VAL A 38 18.78 -19.35 -20.01
CA VAL A 38 17.62 -20.27 -19.99
C VAL A 38 16.84 -20.14 -18.67
N SER A 39 17.53 -20.09 -17.53
CA SER A 39 16.91 -19.90 -16.22
C SER A 39 16.17 -18.57 -16.11
N GLU A 40 16.72 -17.49 -16.67
CA GLU A 40 16.06 -16.19 -16.73
C GLU A 40 14.82 -16.23 -17.65
N ALA A 41 14.90 -16.91 -18.79
CA ALA A 41 13.76 -17.08 -19.69
C ALA A 41 12.64 -17.92 -19.04
N MET A 42 12.98 -19.01 -18.34
CA MET A 42 12.01 -19.81 -17.57
C MET A 42 11.33 -18.97 -16.49
N ARG A 43 12.11 -18.21 -15.71
CA ARG A 43 11.54 -17.34 -14.67
C ARG A 43 10.57 -16.30 -15.26
N ARG A 44 10.89 -15.73 -16.41
CA ARG A 44 9.98 -14.80 -17.11
C ARG A 44 8.72 -15.49 -17.58
N LEU A 45 8.81 -16.72 -18.08
CA LEU A 45 7.65 -17.51 -18.48
C LEU A 45 6.76 -17.81 -17.27
N ASP A 46 7.33 -18.26 -16.16
CA ASP A 46 6.58 -18.51 -14.92
C ASP A 46 5.82 -17.26 -14.48
N CYS A 47 6.46 -16.08 -14.50
CA CYS A 47 5.80 -14.83 -14.17
C CYS A 47 4.67 -14.46 -15.15
N VAL A 48 4.79 -14.77 -16.44
CA VAL A 48 3.72 -14.53 -17.43
C VAL A 48 2.53 -15.46 -17.16
N VAL A 49 2.80 -16.74 -16.89
CA VAL A 49 1.75 -17.73 -16.56
C VAL A 49 1.04 -17.35 -15.27
N ASP A 50 1.77 -16.97 -14.23
CA ASP A 50 1.19 -16.51 -12.97
C ASP A 50 0.36 -15.23 -13.15
N ALA A 51 0.79 -14.33 -14.04
CA ALA A 51 0.06 -13.12 -14.35
C ALA A 51 -1.25 -13.41 -15.10
N GLU A 52 -1.27 -14.33 -16.07
CA GLU A 52 -2.48 -14.77 -16.77
C GLU A 52 -3.45 -15.45 -15.80
N ARG A 53 -2.94 -16.35 -14.96
CA ARG A 53 -3.73 -17.01 -13.92
C ARG A 53 -4.36 -16.00 -12.96
N ALA A 54 -3.61 -14.98 -12.54
CA ALA A 54 -4.15 -13.93 -11.68
C ALA A 54 -5.26 -13.12 -12.37
N VAL A 55 -5.21 -12.93 -13.70
CA VAL A 55 -6.29 -12.28 -14.47
C VAL A 55 -7.53 -13.16 -14.56
N GLU A 56 -7.36 -14.47 -14.77
CA GLU A 56 -8.47 -15.42 -14.82
C GLU A 56 -9.18 -15.53 -13.46
N GLU A 57 -8.41 -15.73 -12.39
CA GLU A 57 -8.92 -15.74 -11.01
C GLU A 57 -9.59 -14.40 -10.63
N LEU A 58 -9.07 -13.27 -11.11
CA LEU A 58 -9.70 -11.96 -10.92
C LEU A 58 -11.08 -11.88 -11.59
N LYS A 59 -11.20 -12.37 -12.84
CA LYS A 59 -12.48 -12.37 -13.56
C LYS A 59 -13.49 -13.29 -12.89
N GLU A 60 -13.05 -14.46 -12.44
CA GLU A 60 -13.89 -15.41 -11.71
C GLU A 60 -14.39 -14.81 -10.39
N ALA A 61 -13.49 -14.29 -9.55
CA ALA A 61 -13.85 -13.66 -8.28
C ALA A 61 -14.81 -12.47 -8.45
N LEU A 62 -14.67 -11.69 -9.54
CA LEU A 62 -15.61 -10.62 -9.87
C LEU A 62 -17.00 -11.15 -10.25
N SER A 63 -17.08 -12.29 -10.93
CA SER A 63 -18.35 -12.92 -11.31
C SER A 63 -19.07 -13.56 -10.11
N GLU A 64 -18.31 -14.10 -9.16
CA GLU A 64 -18.85 -14.70 -7.92
C GLU A 64 -19.19 -13.63 -6.86
N GLY A 65 -18.73 -12.39 -7.03
CA GLY A 65 -18.94 -11.29 -6.08
C GLY A 65 -18.00 -11.33 -4.87
N GLU A 66 -16.90 -12.08 -4.97
CA GLU A 66 -15.87 -12.18 -3.93
C GLU A 66 -14.84 -11.04 -4.05
N TYR A 67 -15.24 -9.84 -3.64
CA TYR A 67 -14.43 -8.62 -3.81
C TYR A 67 -13.11 -8.62 -3.04
N ASP A 68 -13.03 -9.33 -1.91
CA ASP A 68 -11.79 -9.45 -1.12
C ASP A 68 -10.70 -10.17 -1.93
N LYS A 69 -11.06 -11.33 -2.51
CA LYS A 69 -10.12 -12.12 -3.33
C LYS A 69 -9.74 -11.34 -4.59
N ALA A 70 -10.70 -10.66 -5.21
CA ALA A 70 -10.43 -9.81 -6.37
C ALA A 70 -9.38 -8.73 -6.07
N ALA A 71 -9.47 -8.06 -4.92
CA ALA A 71 -8.50 -7.04 -4.50
C ALA A 71 -7.09 -7.64 -4.28
N GLU A 72 -7.01 -8.80 -3.63
CA GLU A 72 -5.76 -9.52 -3.40
C GLU A 72 -5.09 -9.95 -4.71
N ARG A 73 -5.87 -10.44 -5.68
CA ARG A 73 -5.37 -10.81 -7.01
C ARG A 73 -4.83 -9.60 -7.78
N ILE A 74 -5.48 -8.45 -7.70
CA ILE A 74 -4.98 -7.19 -8.32
C ILE A 74 -3.63 -6.78 -7.69
N GLN A 75 -3.50 -6.87 -6.37
CA GLN A 75 -2.24 -6.57 -5.69
C GLN A 75 -1.14 -7.56 -6.10
N THR A 76 -1.46 -8.85 -6.16
CA THR A 76 -0.53 -9.91 -6.59
C THR A 76 -0.06 -9.67 -8.02
N PHE A 77 -0.98 -9.37 -8.95
CA PHE A 77 -0.64 -9.03 -10.33
C PHE A 77 0.27 -7.81 -10.40
N THR A 78 0.01 -6.78 -9.59
CA THR A 78 0.83 -5.56 -9.53
C THR A 78 2.27 -5.89 -9.09
N GLN A 79 2.44 -6.75 -8.08
CA GLN A 79 3.76 -7.20 -7.63
C GLN A 79 4.48 -8.01 -8.72
N LEU A 80 3.78 -8.94 -9.39
CA LEU A 80 4.33 -9.73 -10.49
C LEU A 80 4.76 -8.85 -11.67
N TYR A 81 3.93 -7.87 -12.03
CA TYR A 81 4.20 -6.91 -13.11
C TYR A 81 5.49 -6.12 -12.84
N PHE A 82 5.67 -5.59 -11.63
CA PHE A 82 6.89 -4.88 -11.25
C PHE A 82 8.11 -5.81 -11.15
N ALA A 83 7.94 -7.05 -10.67
CA ALA A 83 9.02 -8.02 -10.57
C ALA A 83 9.65 -8.36 -11.93
N VAL A 84 8.85 -8.37 -13.00
CA VAL A 84 9.31 -8.56 -14.38
C VAL A 84 9.93 -7.28 -14.95
N GLY A 85 9.35 -6.10 -14.67
CA GLY A 85 9.83 -4.81 -15.19
C GLY A 85 11.16 -4.32 -14.61
N VAL A 86 11.49 -4.66 -13.36
CA VAL A 86 12.66 -4.09 -12.66
C VAL A 86 13.98 -4.84 -12.98
N LYS A 87 13.92 -6.06 -13.50
CA LYS A 87 15.13 -6.90 -13.69
C LYS A 87 15.84 -6.71 -15.04
N SER A 88 15.28 -5.94 -15.97
CA SER A 88 15.93 -5.62 -17.25
C SER A 88 17.07 -4.58 -17.12
N GLY A 89 17.10 -3.79 -16.03
CA GLY A 89 17.91 -2.56 -15.96
C GLY A 89 19.13 -2.53 -15.04
N SER A 90 19.46 -3.58 -14.27
CA SER A 90 20.64 -3.52 -13.38
C SER A 90 21.13 -4.89 -12.91
N ALA A 91 22.06 -5.49 -13.67
CA ALA A 91 22.90 -6.60 -13.19
C ALA A 91 24.19 -6.79 -14.02
N ALA A 92 24.79 -5.70 -14.51
CA ALA A 92 26.12 -5.72 -15.12
C ALA A 92 27.08 -4.79 -14.37
N SER A 93 27.44 -5.18 -13.16
CA SER A 93 28.77 -4.96 -12.56
C SER A 93 28.69 -5.35 -11.10
N THR A 94 29.22 -6.52 -10.76
CA THR A 94 30.12 -6.76 -9.61
C THR A 94 30.51 -8.23 -9.68
N ALA A 95 31.44 -8.55 -10.58
CA ALA A 95 32.31 -9.71 -10.43
C ALA A 95 33.58 -9.22 -9.74
N GLY A 96 33.99 -9.92 -8.69
CA GLY A 96 34.97 -9.45 -7.72
C GLY A 96 36.37 -9.16 -8.24
N ALA A 97 37.05 -8.27 -7.54
CA ALA A 97 38.51 -8.24 -7.42
C ALA A 97 38.87 -7.66 -6.04
N GLN A 98 39.28 -8.53 -5.12
CA GLN A 98 40.17 -8.16 -4.02
C GLN A 98 41.60 -8.15 -4.57
N ALA A 99 42.31 -7.04 -4.41
CA ALA A 99 43.74 -6.99 -4.06
C ALA A 99 44.17 -5.53 -3.80
N GLU A 100 44.97 -5.38 -2.75
CA GLU A 100 45.53 -4.15 -2.17
C GLU A 100 46.59 -3.48 -3.07
N SER A 101 46.70 -2.14 -3.03
CA SER A 101 47.98 -1.43 -2.70
C SER A 101 47.78 0.09 -2.63
N GLN A 102 48.41 0.70 -1.63
CA GLN A 102 48.54 2.14 -1.35
C GLN A 102 49.21 2.95 -2.49
N GLY A 103 48.88 4.24 -2.58
CA GLY A 103 49.69 5.24 -3.29
C GLY A 103 48.96 6.49 -3.79
N ASP A 104 48.72 7.43 -2.87
CA ASP A 104 48.85 8.90 -3.01
C ASP A 104 48.77 9.57 -4.41
N GLN A 105 47.76 10.45 -4.59
CA GLN A 105 47.89 11.89 -4.93
C GLN A 105 46.63 12.47 -5.62
N THR A 106 45.95 13.38 -4.89
CA THR A 106 45.16 14.51 -5.41
C THR A 106 46.08 15.47 -6.21
N PRO A 107 45.63 16.47 -7.02
CA PRO A 107 44.44 17.27 -6.69
C PRO A 107 43.67 18.04 -7.81
N ASN A 108 42.51 18.51 -7.36
CA ASN A 108 41.86 19.80 -7.62
C ASN A 108 41.15 20.09 -8.96
N GLY A 109 39.93 20.64 -8.84
CA GLY A 109 39.43 21.64 -9.77
C GLY A 109 37.93 21.58 -10.09
N GLY A 110 37.12 22.36 -9.35
CA GLY A 110 36.18 23.29 -9.98
C GLY A 110 34.72 22.89 -10.21
N LEU A 111 33.85 23.57 -9.44
CA LEU A 111 32.61 24.25 -9.85
C LEU A 111 31.28 23.46 -9.96
N GLU A 112 30.38 23.89 -9.07
CA GLU A 112 28.99 24.33 -9.32
C GLU A 112 27.96 23.35 -9.90
N GLY A 113 26.79 23.31 -9.25
CA GLY A 113 25.55 23.04 -9.97
C GLY A 113 24.51 22.23 -9.21
N GLN A 114 23.55 22.95 -8.65
CA GLN A 114 22.13 22.60 -8.68
C GLN A 114 21.66 21.34 -7.93
N ARG A 115 20.99 21.61 -6.80
CA ARG A 115 19.89 20.77 -6.28
C ARG A 115 18.90 20.44 -7.41
N GLN A 116 18.70 19.16 -7.68
CA GLN A 116 17.54 18.67 -8.45
C GLN A 116 16.79 17.63 -7.63
N GLY A 117 15.47 17.78 -7.69
CA GLY A 117 14.50 17.16 -6.80
C GLY A 117 14.46 15.65 -6.88
N ARG A 118 14.31 15.04 -5.70
CA ARG A 118 13.66 13.74 -5.56
C ARG A 118 12.19 13.92 -5.93
N SER A 119 11.82 13.56 -7.14
CA SER A 119 10.41 13.39 -7.50
C SER A 119 10.28 12.27 -8.53
N ASN A 120 9.63 11.19 -8.08
CA ASN A 120 8.95 10.15 -8.84
C ASN A 120 9.67 9.53 -10.04
N LYS A 121 10.46 8.48 -9.79
CA LYS A 121 10.66 7.40 -10.77
C LYS A 121 9.84 6.19 -10.33
N GLY A 122 8.69 6.02 -10.97
CA GLY A 122 7.76 4.92 -10.74
C GLY A 122 6.39 5.20 -11.34
N SER A 123 6.32 5.90 -12.48
CA SER A 123 5.09 6.07 -13.24
C SER A 123 5.03 5.00 -14.31
N ILE A 124 3.89 4.30 -14.40
CA ILE A 124 3.56 3.29 -15.41
C ILE A 124 3.58 3.82 -16.87
N LEU A 125 3.95 5.10 -17.05
CA LEU A 125 3.90 5.87 -18.30
C LEU A 125 5.28 6.10 -18.95
N SER A 126 6.37 5.58 -18.39
CA SER A 126 7.68 5.68 -19.02
C SER A 126 7.80 4.66 -20.15
N GLU A 127 7.49 5.10 -21.37
CA GLU A 127 7.70 4.35 -22.61
C GLU A 127 9.20 4.05 -22.79
N GLY A 128 9.58 2.79 -22.59
CA GLY A 128 10.95 2.34 -22.80
C GLY A 128 11.22 0.93 -22.29
N ASP A 129 10.61 -0.08 -22.94
CA ASP A 129 11.19 -1.43 -23.13
C ASP A 129 10.23 -2.29 -23.99
N GLU A 130 10.43 -2.33 -25.31
CA GLU A 130 9.57 -3.01 -26.31
C GLU A 130 9.64 -4.56 -26.30
N SER A 131 10.32 -5.18 -25.33
CA SER A 131 10.43 -6.65 -25.26
C SER A 131 9.86 -7.27 -23.98
N SER A 132 9.36 -6.48 -23.05
CA SER A 132 8.54 -6.98 -21.95
C SER A 132 7.15 -7.32 -22.49
N SER A 133 6.85 -8.62 -22.48
CA SER A 133 5.84 -9.31 -23.30
C SER A 133 4.53 -8.54 -23.53
N HIS A 134 4.14 -8.43 -24.80
CA HIS A 134 2.82 -7.95 -25.22
C HIS A 134 1.68 -8.56 -24.38
N VAL A 135 1.83 -9.82 -23.96
CA VAL A 135 0.93 -10.55 -23.06
C VAL A 135 0.77 -9.83 -21.72
N LEU A 136 1.86 -9.49 -21.02
CA LEU A 136 1.77 -8.77 -19.74
C LEU A 136 1.14 -7.38 -19.90
N ARG A 137 1.39 -6.70 -21.03
CA ARG A 137 0.75 -5.42 -21.33
C ARG A 137 -0.75 -5.56 -21.55
N GLU A 138 -1.19 -6.62 -22.24
CA GLU A 138 -2.60 -6.90 -22.46
C GLU A 138 -3.30 -7.31 -21.15
N SER A 139 -2.69 -8.21 -20.38
CA SER A 139 -3.16 -8.59 -19.05
C SER A 139 -3.26 -7.37 -18.12
N ALA A 140 -2.31 -6.43 -18.20
CA ALA A 140 -2.35 -5.19 -17.41
C ALA A 140 -3.52 -4.27 -17.80
N LYS A 141 -3.91 -4.21 -19.09
CA LYS A 141 -5.11 -3.47 -19.51
C LYS A 141 -6.37 -4.08 -18.92
N VAL A 142 -6.49 -5.42 -18.98
CA VAL A 142 -7.63 -6.15 -18.43
C VAL A 142 -7.72 -5.94 -16.92
N VAL A 143 -6.61 -6.09 -16.19
CA VAL A 143 -6.57 -5.84 -14.74
C VAL A 143 -6.94 -4.40 -14.40
N LYS A 144 -6.51 -3.42 -15.21
CA LYS A 144 -6.88 -2.01 -15.00
C LYS A 144 -8.39 -1.78 -15.16
N GLU A 145 -9.02 -2.42 -16.14
CA GLU A 145 -10.47 -2.35 -16.35
C GLU A 145 -11.23 -3.05 -15.21
N CYS A 146 -10.84 -4.28 -14.88
CA CYS A 146 -11.38 -5.04 -13.75
C CYS A 146 -11.25 -4.26 -12.43
N ALA A 147 -10.10 -3.64 -12.17
CA ALA A 147 -9.88 -2.80 -10.99
C ALA A 147 -10.79 -1.57 -11.01
N LYS A 148 -11.04 -0.95 -12.17
CA LYS A 148 -12.00 0.16 -12.26
C LYS A 148 -13.42 -0.31 -11.91
N ASN A 149 -13.87 -1.43 -12.46
CA ASN A 149 -15.19 -1.97 -12.19
C ASN A 149 -15.33 -2.39 -10.71
N LEU A 150 -14.30 -3.03 -10.15
CA LEU A 150 -14.26 -3.39 -8.73
C LEU A 150 -14.39 -2.16 -7.83
N ARG A 151 -13.68 -1.08 -8.16
CA ARG A 151 -13.76 0.20 -7.44
C ARG A 151 -15.18 0.76 -7.41
N GLU A 152 -15.85 0.81 -8.55
CA GLU A 152 -17.21 1.34 -8.67
C GLU A 152 -18.20 0.50 -7.85
N VAL A 153 -18.13 -0.83 -7.97
CA VAL A 153 -19.02 -1.76 -7.25
C VAL A 153 -18.78 -1.71 -5.73
N VAL A 154 -17.51 -1.72 -5.29
CA VAL A 154 -17.17 -1.67 -3.87
C VAL A 154 -17.59 -0.34 -3.24
N LEU A 155 -17.40 0.79 -3.95
CA LEU A 155 -17.84 2.09 -3.46
C LEU A 155 -19.36 2.17 -3.34
N GLU A 156 -20.10 1.66 -4.33
CA GLU A 156 -21.57 1.62 -4.27
C GLU A 156 -22.06 0.74 -3.10
N LYS A 157 -21.45 -0.44 -2.89
CA LYS A 157 -21.80 -1.31 -1.76
C LYS A 157 -21.41 -0.71 -0.42
N PHE A 158 -20.27 -0.02 -0.35
CA PHE A 158 -19.83 0.72 0.83
C PHE A 158 -20.87 1.80 1.20
N GLU A 159 -21.32 2.61 0.24
CA GLU A 159 -22.31 3.66 0.49
C GLU A 159 -23.66 3.09 0.92
N LYS A 160 -24.08 1.94 0.37
CA LYS A 160 -25.29 1.24 0.80
C LYS A 160 -25.16 0.73 2.24
N ALA A 161 -24.06 0.04 2.56
CA ALA A 161 -23.78 -0.43 3.91
C ALA A 161 -23.70 0.73 4.93
N ALA A 162 -23.10 1.85 4.53
CA ALA A 162 -23.03 3.06 5.33
C ALA A 162 -24.42 3.65 5.64
N LYS A 163 -25.34 3.64 4.66
CA LYS A 163 -26.74 4.08 4.85
C LYS A 163 -27.52 3.13 5.76
N GLU A 164 -27.28 1.83 5.64
CA GLU A 164 -27.90 0.78 6.45
C GLU A 164 -27.31 0.67 7.86
N ARG A 165 -26.23 1.42 8.15
CA ARG A 165 -25.44 1.37 9.39
C ARG A 165 -24.88 -0.02 9.70
N ASP A 166 -24.57 -0.80 8.68
CA ASP A 166 -23.90 -2.09 8.82
C ASP A 166 -22.40 -1.87 9.06
N HIS A 167 -22.00 -1.88 10.34
CA HIS A 167 -20.61 -1.64 10.75
C HIS A 167 -19.64 -2.69 10.19
N ASP A 168 -20.07 -3.94 10.05
CA ASP A 168 -19.20 -5.04 9.64
C ASP A 168 -18.89 -4.96 8.14
N GLN A 169 -19.92 -4.69 7.33
CA GLN A 169 -19.73 -4.50 5.89
C GLN A 169 -18.96 -3.22 5.57
N VAL A 170 -19.20 -2.12 6.30
CA VAL A 170 -18.45 -0.87 6.11
C VAL A 170 -16.96 -1.10 6.40
N LYS A 171 -16.62 -1.81 7.48
CA LYS A 171 -15.21 -2.14 7.80
C LYS A 171 -14.59 -3.04 6.74
N ARG A 172 -15.31 -4.06 6.27
CA ARG A 172 -14.84 -4.96 5.20
C ARG A 172 -14.60 -4.20 3.90
N PHE A 173 -15.54 -3.37 3.44
CA PHE A 173 -15.33 -2.61 2.21
C PHE A 173 -14.25 -1.53 2.38
N ALA A 174 -14.09 -0.94 3.58
CA ALA A 174 -12.99 -0.02 3.87
C ALA A 174 -11.62 -0.71 3.78
N SER A 175 -11.47 -1.93 4.31
CA SER A 175 -10.21 -2.68 4.22
C SER A 175 -9.85 -3.06 2.78
N ILE A 176 -10.84 -3.24 1.90
CA ILE A 176 -10.65 -3.52 0.47
C ILE A 176 -10.24 -2.27 -0.32
N LEU A 177 -10.76 -1.08 0.04
CA LEU A 177 -10.54 0.16 -0.72
C LEU A 177 -9.08 0.64 -0.68
N GLY A 178 -8.37 0.37 0.42
CA GLY A 178 -6.95 0.68 0.58
C GLY A 178 -6.06 -0.02 -0.46
N PRO A 179 -6.03 -1.35 -0.50
CA PRO A 179 -5.25 -2.15 -1.45
C PRO A 179 -5.53 -1.85 -2.93
N ILE A 180 -6.75 -1.40 -3.28
CA ILE A 180 -7.13 -1.07 -4.67
C ILE A 180 -6.63 0.33 -5.11
N GLY A 181 -6.00 1.08 -4.20
CA GLY A 181 -5.42 2.40 -4.47
C GLY A 181 -6.43 3.55 -4.44
N LEU A 182 -7.60 3.35 -3.82
CA LEU A 182 -8.57 4.42 -3.54
C LEU A 182 -8.43 4.92 -2.11
N VAL A 183 -7.21 5.32 -1.74
CA VAL A 183 -6.92 5.78 -0.39
C VAL A 183 -7.71 7.05 -0.08
N GLU A 184 -7.59 8.11 -0.89
CA GLU A 184 -8.25 9.39 -0.62
C GLU A 184 -9.79 9.32 -0.64
N SER A 185 -10.36 8.75 -1.71
CA SER A 185 -11.83 8.67 -1.86
C SER A 185 -12.46 7.72 -0.83
N GLY A 186 -11.83 6.57 -0.58
CA GLY A 186 -12.27 5.61 0.42
C GLY A 186 -12.17 6.16 1.84
N LEU A 187 -11.05 6.81 2.16
CA LEU A 187 -10.85 7.47 3.45
C LEU A 187 -11.87 8.59 3.67
N GLN A 188 -12.13 9.41 2.66
CA GLN A 188 -13.13 10.49 2.77
C GLN A 188 -14.54 9.92 3.01
N ALA A 189 -14.93 8.86 2.29
CA ALA A 189 -16.22 8.20 2.48
C ALA A 189 -16.34 7.57 3.88
N PHE A 190 -15.28 6.92 4.36
CA PHE A 190 -15.21 6.33 5.70
C PHE A 190 -15.23 7.40 6.80
N THR A 191 -14.50 8.49 6.63
CA THR A 191 -14.51 9.64 7.55
C THR A 191 -15.90 10.24 7.64
N LYS A 192 -16.57 10.46 6.50
CA LYS A 192 -17.96 10.96 6.48
C LYS A 192 -18.93 10.02 7.21
N TYR A 193 -18.75 8.72 7.07
CA TYR A 193 -19.55 7.73 7.80
C TYR A 193 -19.32 7.81 9.32
N LEU A 194 -18.06 7.86 9.77
CA LEU A 194 -17.74 8.00 11.20
C LEU A 194 -18.29 9.30 11.79
N ILE A 195 -18.11 10.42 11.08
CA ILE A 195 -18.70 11.71 11.42
C ILE A 195 -20.22 11.58 11.54
N GLY A 196 -20.88 10.92 10.59
CA GLY A 196 -22.34 10.71 10.61
C GLY A 196 -22.83 9.90 11.81
N LEU A 197 -22.07 8.87 12.23
CA LEU A 197 -22.38 8.06 13.41
C LEU A 197 -22.27 8.88 14.71
N ILE A 198 -21.13 9.52 14.91
CA ILE A 198 -20.90 10.41 16.07
C ILE A 198 -21.95 11.51 16.06
N SER A 199 -22.28 12.02 14.88
CA SER A 199 -23.26 13.07 14.74
C SER A 199 -24.65 12.66 15.18
N SER A 200 -25.11 11.51 14.68
CA SER A 200 -26.41 10.97 15.06
C SER A 200 -26.51 10.70 16.56
N ARG A 201 -25.44 10.21 17.19
CA ARG A 201 -25.43 9.91 18.62
C ARG A 201 -25.44 11.20 19.45
N ALA A 202 -24.56 12.14 19.12
CA ALA A 202 -24.49 13.42 19.81
C ALA A 202 -25.77 14.27 19.67
N THR A 203 -26.46 14.21 18.53
CA THR A 203 -27.78 14.87 18.38
C THR A 203 -28.82 14.23 19.29
N SER A 204 -28.83 12.90 19.43
CA SER A 204 -29.73 12.20 20.35
C SER A 204 -29.47 12.59 21.82
N GLU A 205 -28.20 12.64 22.23
CA GLU A 205 -27.83 13.10 23.59
C GLU A 205 -28.24 14.55 23.83
N TYR A 206 -28.08 15.42 22.83
CA TYR A 206 -28.50 16.81 22.89
C TYR A 206 -30.03 16.97 22.96
N ASP A 207 -30.79 16.19 22.20
CA ASP A 207 -32.26 16.19 22.24
C ASP A 207 -32.78 15.72 23.60
N ASN A 208 -32.14 14.70 24.19
CA ASN A 208 -32.44 14.26 25.56
C ASN A 208 -32.20 15.38 26.58
N LEU A 209 -31.08 16.10 26.43
CA LEU A 209 -30.76 17.26 27.28
C LEU A 209 -31.79 18.39 27.12
N LEU A 210 -32.27 18.67 25.91
CA LEU A 210 -33.34 19.64 25.68
C LEU A 210 -34.69 19.21 26.28
N ALA A 211 -35.00 17.92 26.23
CA ALA A 211 -36.20 17.37 26.86
C ALA A 211 -36.16 17.55 28.39
N GLU A 212 -35.00 17.34 29.02
CA GLU A 212 -34.80 17.56 30.45
C GLU A 212 -34.98 19.04 30.85
N ILE A 213 -34.47 19.97 30.04
CA ILE A 213 -34.61 21.42 30.26
C ILE A 213 -36.08 21.88 30.15
N SER A 214 -36.90 21.19 29.35
CA SER A 214 -38.29 21.56 29.10
C SER A 214 -39.27 21.11 30.20
N ILE A 215 -38.83 20.30 31.17
CA ILE A 215 -39.67 19.86 32.29
C ILE A 215 -39.91 21.04 33.25
N PRO A 216 -41.17 21.39 33.57
CA PRO A 216 -41.48 22.56 34.38
C PRO A 216 -40.95 22.44 35.83
N LYS A 217 -40.33 23.52 36.31
CA LYS A 217 -39.63 23.71 37.60
C LYS A 217 -40.44 23.44 38.90
N ASN A 218 -41.69 22.96 38.81
CA ASN A 218 -42.63 22.87 39.94
C ASN A 218 -42.47 21.65 40.86
N LEU A 219 -41.50 20.76 40.61
CA LEU A 219 -41.12 19.71 41.56
C LEU A 219 -39.63 19.86 41.86
N GLU A 220 -39.33 20.49 42.98
CA GLU A 220 -37.97 20.56 43.53
C GLU A 220 -37.38 19.17 43.70
N SER A 221 -36.43 18.86 42.83
CA SER A 221 -35.22 18.10 43.14
C SER A 221 -34.25 18.45 42.04
N GLU A 222 -33.38 19.45 42.27
CA GLU A 222 -32.02 19.65 41.74
C GLU A 222 -31.55 18.98 40.43
N ARG A 223 -32.42 18.64 39.48
CA ARG A 223 -32.03 18.12 38.17
C ARG A 223 -31.67 19.31 37.30
N LYS A 224 -30.48 19.86 37.56
CA LYS A 224 -29.78 20.67 36.58
C LYS A 224 -29.57 19.79 35.36
N ALA A 225 -29.90 20.31 34.18
CA ALA A 225 -29.60 19.61 32.95
C ALA A 225 -28.10 19.25 32.93
N ASP A 226 -27.80 17.97 32.67
CA ASP A 226 -26.44 17.44 32.82
C ASP A 226 -25.60 17.70 31.57
N PHE A 227 -25.29 18.98 31.29
CA PHE A 227 -24.42 19.39 30.20
C PHE A 227 -23.04 18.71 30.24
N ASN A 228 -22.54 18.41 31.44
CA ASN A 228 -21.30 17.67 31.62
C ASN A 228 -21.40 16.22 31.12
N ALA A 229 -22.55 15.57 31.34
CA ALA A 229 -22.76 14.20 30.85
C ALA A 229 -22.81 14.18 29.31
N ALA A 230 -23.49 15.14 28.69
CA ALA A 230 -23.54 15.27 27.22
C ALA A 230 -22.15 15.57 26.61
N LEU A 231 -21.37 16.45 27.24
CA LEU A 231 -20.02 16.77 26.75
C LEU A 231 -19.05 15.58 26.93
N THR A 232 -19.12 14.90 28.07
CA THR A 232 -18.30 13.71 28.34
C THR A 232 -18.71 12.54 27.44
N GLY A 233 -20.00 12.37 27.16
CA GLY A 233 -20.54 11.40 26.22
C GLY A 233 -19.95 11.57 24.82
N LEU A 234 -20.02 12.80 24.29
CA LEU A 234 -19.43 13.17 23.01
C LEU A 234 -17.93 12.80 22.91
N TYR A 235 -17.11 13.22 23.89
CA TYR A 235 -15.67 12.92 23.85
C TYR A 235 -15.36 11.43 24.00
N ARG A 236 -16.14 10.71 24.81
CA ARG A 236 -16.02 9.25 24.91
C ARG A 236 -16.36 8.58 23.59
N ASP A 237 -17.45 8.98 22.92
CA ASP A 237 -17.85 8.40 21.64
C ASP A 237 -16.79 8.60 20.55
N ILE A 238 -16.12 9.75 20.54
CA ILE A 238 -15.01 10.03 19.61
C ILE A 238 -13.79 9.16 19.95
N ALA A 239 -13.42 9.07 21.23
CA ALA A 239 -12.30 8.24 21.66
C ALA A 239 -12.53 6.77 21.28
N GLU A 240 -13.71 6.22 21.58
CA GLU A 240 -14.10 4.86 21.21
C GLU A 240 -14.10 4.67 19.68
N ALA A 241 -14.59 5.64 18.91
CA ALA A 241 -14.57 5.57 17.45
C ALA A 241 -13.14 5.58 16.88
N ILE A 242 -12.22 6.36 17.44
CA ILE A 242 -10.81 6.38 17.01
C ILE A 242 -10.15 5.04 17.38
N GLU A 243 -10.27 4.60 18.63
CA GLU A 243 -9.67 3.36 19.12
C GLU A 243 -10.13 2.14 18.31
N ALA A 244 -11.45 2.00 18.09
CA ALA A 244 -12.03 0.86 17.39
C ALA A 244 -11.66 0.78 15.90
N ASN A 245 -11.20 1.88 15.30
CA ASN A 245 -10.88 1.95 13.87
C ASN A 245 -9.40 2.25 13.58
N THR A 246 -8.56 2.45 14.61
CA THR A 246 -7.13 2.80 14.45
C THR A 246 -6.37 1.76 13.64
N GLN A 247 -6.54 0.46 13.94
CA GLN A 247 -5.84 -0.62 13.25
C GLN A 247 -6.23 -0.67 11.76
N LEU A 248 -7.53 -0.68 11.47
CA LEU A 248 -8.05 -0.72 10.10
C LEU A 248 -7.56 0.48 9.29
N ILE A 249 -7.65 1.70 9.83
CA ILE A 249 -7.26 2.89 9.10
C ILE A 249 -5.75 2.88 8.80
N THR A 250 -4.93 2.47 9.79
CA THR A 250 -3.48 2.42 9.62
C THR A 250 -3.06 1.37 8.59
N GLU A 251 -3.69 0.20 8.60
CA GLU A 251 -3.40 -0.89 7.66
C GLU A 251 -3.88 -0.58 6.23
N ALA A 252 -5.07 -0.02 6.08
CA ALA A 252 -5.68 0.22 4.76
C ALA A 252 -5.27 1.55 4.11
N TYR A 253 -5.11 2.61 4.90
CA TYR A 253 -4.93 3.98 4.41
C TYR A 253 -3.60 4.62 4.86
N GLY A 254 -2.83 3.95 5.70
CA GLY A 254 -1.54 4.43 6.19
C GLY A 254 -1.64 5.46 7.31
N GLN A 255 -0.49 5.89 7.82
CA GLN A 255 -0.41 6.81 8.96
C GLN A 255 -0.90 8.22 8.64
N GLU A 256 -0.66 8.71 7.41
CA GLU A 256 -1.14 10.04 6.99
C GLU A 256 -2.67 10.08 6.99
N GLY A 257 -3.31 9.04 6.44
CA GLY A 257 -4.77 8.94 6.44
C GLY A 257 -5.38 8.85 7.84
N PHE A 258 -4.68 8.21 8.79
CA PHE A 258 -5.12 8.19 10.20
C PHE A 258 -5.16 9.59 10.81
N VAL A 259 -4.13 10.41 10.57
CA VAL A 259 -4.08 11.79 11.08
C VAL A 259 -5.24 12.61 10.51
N ASP A 260 -5.52 12.49 9.22
CA ASP A 260 -6.61 13.22 8.57
C ASP A 260 -8.00 12.86 9.14
N VAL A 261 -8.23 11.57 9.42
CA VAL A 261 -9.47 11.10 10.06
C VAL A 261 -9.60 11.68 11.46
N VAL A 262 -8.55 11.60 12.27
CA VAL A 262 -8.56 12.12 13.65
C VAL A 262 -8.84 13.63 13.67
N LEU A 263 -8.20 14.40 12.79
CA LEU A 263 -8.46 15.83 12.67
C LEU A 263 -9.91 16.13 12.27
N SER A 264 -10.45 15.37 11.32
CA SER A 264 -11.84 15.53 10.88
C SER A 264 -12.85 15.19 11.98
N LEU A 265 -12.59 14.13 12.76
CA LEU A 265 -13.42 13.74 13.90
C LEU A 265 -13.35 14.79 15.02
N HIS A 266 -12.17 15.33 15.31
CA HIS A 266 -12.02 16.41 16.29
C HIS A 266 -12.73 17.69 15.86
N GLN A 267 -12.69 18.07 14.58
CA GLN A 267 -13.41 19.24 14.09
C GLN A 267 -14.94 19.11 14.27
N GLU A 268 -15.47 17.91 14.06
CA GLU A 268 -16.88 17.62 14.33
C GLU A 268 -17.20 17.70 15.83
N ALA A 269 -16.29 17.18 16.67
CA ALA A 269 -16.38 17.27 18.12
C ALA A 269 -16.48 18.71 18.61
N GLU A 270 -15.59 19.57 18.12
CA GLU A 270 -15.55 20.98 18.48
C GLU A 270 -16.86 21.68 18.08
N THR A 271 -17.36 21.40 16.87
CA THR A 271 -18.62 21.96 16.38
C THR A 271 -19.78 21.62 17.33
N ARG A 272 -19.86 20.37 17.79
CA ARG A 272 -20.90 19.88 18.69
C ARG A 272 -20.73 20.37 20.12
N ALA A 273 -19.50 20.36 20.64
CA ALA A 273 -19.18 20.90 21.95
C ALA A 273 -19.58 22.37 22.06
N VAL A 274 -19.30 23.18 21.03
CA VAL A 274 -19.72 24.58 20.98
C VAL A 274 -21.24 24.73 21.01
N GLN A 275 -22.00 23.85 20.34
CA GLN A 275 -23.47 23.88 20.40
C GLN A 275 -24.00 23.60 21.81
N ILE A 276 -23.46 22.59 22.49
CA ILE A 276 -23.82 22.24 23.87
C ILE A 276 -23.49 23.41 24.82
N LEU A 277 -22.28 23.97 24.71
CA LEU A 277 -21.83 25.08 25.55
C LEU A 277 -22.64 26.36 25.32
N ARG A 278 -23.05 26.66 24.08
CA ARG A 278 -23.95 27.80 23.80
C ARG A 278 -25.28 27.64 24.51
N LYS A 279 -25.87 26.44 24.46
CA LYS A 279 -27.12 26.17 25.21
C LYS A 279 -26.96 26.25 26.71
N PHE A 280 -25.82 25.85 27.24
CA PHE A 280 -25.52 26.03 28.66
C PHE A 280 -25.54 27.50 29.06
N VAL A 281 -24.90 28.39 28.27
CA VAL A 281 -24.90 29.83 28.55
C VAL A 281 -26.32 30.41 28.50
N GLU A 282 -27.13 30.02 27.51
CA GLU A 282 -28.54 30.43 27.42
C GLU A 282 -29.35 29.95 28.64
N TYR A 283 -29.18 28.68 29.05
CA TYR A 283 -29.83 28.12 30.23
C TYR A 283 -29.46 28.87 31.51
N MET A 284 -28.18 29.21 31.68
CA MET A 284 -27.69 29.97 32.84
C MET A 284 -28.13 31.43 32.85
N GLN A 285 -28.42 32.03 31.68
CA GLN A 285 -28.97 33.39 31.59
C GLN A 285 -30.49 33.44 31.87
N LEU A 286 -31.19 32.34 31.63
CA LEU A 286 -32.64 32.19 31.89
C LEU A 286 -32.95 31.63 33.29
N ALA A 287 -31.94 31.13 34.00
CA ALA A 287 -32.03 30.63 35.38
C ALA A 287 -31.86 31.76 36.40
#